data_AF-A0A2W6TXS8-F1
#
_entry.id   AF-A0A2W6TXS8-F1
#
_cell.length_a   1.000
_cell.length_b   1.000
_cell.length_c   1.000
_cell.angle_alpha   90.00
_cell.angle_beta   90.00
_cell.angle_gamma   90.00
#
_symmetry.space_group_name_H-M   'P 1'
#
loop_
_entity.id
_entity.type
_entity.pdbx_description
1 polymer ?
#
loop_
_entity_poly.entity_id
_entity_poly.type
_entity_poly.pdbx_seq_one_letter_code
_entity_poly.pdbx_strand_id
1 'polypeptide(L)'
;MTELTFRLLVLLTILVTVGGIVADELGARSLPKLLREERLKIKERVVASSKAHPFHGALRIVLVVGYLASLMAIAFFLPYSPWAYLLFTLGWSALTVLDAPHVISRPSSLFYEASLLLNGVILALCFYSPLSSKFS
;
A
#
# COMPACT_ATOMS: atom_id res chain seq x y z
N MET A 1 14.46 0.46 -20.71
CA MET A 1 13.90 1.40 -19.71
C MET A 1 15.06 2.05 -18.97
N THR A 2 15.07 3.36 -18.76
CA THR A 2 16.17 4.05 -18.05
C THR A 2 15.96 3.98 -16.54
N GLU A 3 17.04 4.10 -15.76
CA GLU A 3 16.97 4.16 -14.29
C GLU A 3 16.05 5.30 -13.81
N LEU A 4 16.09 6.43 -14.51
CA LEU A 4 15.24 7.57 -14.23
C LEU A 4 13.76 7.22 -14.36
N THR A 5 13.36 6.55 -15.44
CA THR A 5 11.96 6.12 -15.64
C THR A 5 11.51 5.17 -14.54
N PHE A 6 12.38 4.27 -14.09
CA PHE A 6 12.07 3.37 -12.98
C PHE A 6 11.86 4.12 -11.67
N ARG A 7 12.77 5.04 -11.32
CA ARG A 7 12.64 5.86 -10.10
C ARG A 7 11.39 6.74 -10.13
N LEU A 8 11.03 7.28 -11.30
CA LEU A 8 9.78 8.03 -11.48
C LEU A 8 8.54 7.16 -11.25
N LEU A 9 8.54 5.90 -11.72
CA LEU A 9 7.45 4.96 -11.44
C LEU A 9 7.34 4.63 -9.94
N VAL A 10 8.47 4.42 -9.27
CA VAL A 10 8.49 4.20 -7.81
C VAL A 10 7.93 5.42 -7.07
N LEU A 11 8.37 6.62 -7.45
CA LEU A 11 7.89 7.88 -6.85
C LEU A 11 6.39 8.08 -7.09
N LEU A 12 5.92 7.81 -8.31
CA LEU A 12 4.49 7.84 -8.63
C LEU A 12 3.70 6.86 -7.76
N THR A 13 4.25 5.67 -7.51
CA THR A 13 3.61 4.65 -6.65
C THR A 13 3.50 5.11 -5.21
N ILE A 14 4.55 5.76 -4.68
CA ILE A 14 4.51 6.39 -3.35
C ILE A 14 3.41 7.47 -3.30
N LEU A 15 3.38 8.36 -4.30
CA LEU A 15 2.38 9.43 -4.37
C LEU A 15 0.95 8.91 -4.47
N VAL A 16 0.70 7.91 -5.31
CA VAL A 16 -0.62 7.28 -5.47
C VAL A 16 -1.04 6.56 -4.18
N THR A 17 -0.12 5.88 -3.51
CA THR A 17 -0.42 5.17 -2.25
C THR A 17 -0.77 6.15 -1.13
N VAL A 18 0.06 7.18 -0.91
CA VAL A 18 -0.18 8.21 0.11
C VAL A 18 -1.42 9.03 -0.24
N GLY A 19 -1.58 9.42 -1.51
CA GLY A 19 -2.74 10.13 -2.00
C GLY A 19 -4.03 9.32 -1.82
N GLY A 20 -3.98 8.01 -2.04
CA GLY A 20 -5.10 7.10 -1.78
C GLY A 20 -5.50 7.05 -0.31
N ILE A 21 -4.53 6.99 0.62
CA ILE A 21 -4.78 7.02 2.07
C ILE A 21 -5.48 8.34 2.47
N VAL A 22 -4.99 9.47 1.96
CA VAL A 22 -5.58 10.78 2.24
C VAL A 22 -6.97 10.93 1.61
N ALA A 23 -7.13 10.49 0.37
CA ALA A 23 -8.40 10.54 -0.36
C ALA A 23 -9.46 9.64 0.28
N ASP A 24 -9.08 8.50 0.85
CA ASP A 24 -9.98 7.62 1.59
C ASP A 24 -10.49 8.30 2.88
N GLU A 25 -9.63 8.99 3.63
CA GLU A 25 -10.06 9.70 4.84
C GLU A 25 -10.90 10.95 4.54
N LEU A 26 -10.64 11.63 3.42
CA LEU A 26 -11.49 12.72 2.94
C LEU A 26 -12.83 12.21 2.39
N GLY A 27 -12.80 11.15 1.57
CA GLY A 27 -13.99 10.51 0.99
C GLY A 27 -14.92 9.93 2.05
N ALA A 28 -14.38 9.49 3.18
CA ALA A 28 -15.18 9.06 4.32
C ALA A 28 -16.12 10.13 4.87
N ARG A 29 -15.78 11.41 4.70
CA ARG A 29 -16.61 12.54 5.15
C ARG A 29 -17.74 12.86 4.19
N SER A 30 -17.60 12.47 2.91
CA SER A 30 -18.62 12.67 1.88
C SER A 30 -19.57 11.47 1.70
N LEU A 31 -19.34 10.37 2.42
CA LEU A 31 -20.25 9.22 2.41
C LEU A 31 -21.62 9.54 3.06
N PRO A 32 -22.71 8.95 2.54
CA PRO A 32 -24.02 8.96 3.21
C PRO A 32 -23.93 8.44 4.66
N LYS A 33 -24.78 8.97 5.56
CA LYS A 33 -24.73 8.67 7.01
C LYS A 33 -24.65 7.17 7.33
N LEU A 34 -25.49 6.35 6.69
CA LEU A 34 -25.52 4.89 6.89
C LEU A 34 -24.16 4.22 6.58
N LEU A 35 -23.53 4.57 5.45
CA LEU A 35 -22.23 4.03 5.05
C LEU A 35 -21.09 4.54 5.93
N ARG A 36 -21.21 5.79 6.40
CA ARG A 36 -20.25 6.39 7.33
C ARG A 36 -20.28 5.69 8.69
N GLU A 37 -21.47 5.35 9.19
CA GLU A 37 -21.65 4.60 10.44
C GLU A 37 -21.10 3.17 10.35
N GLU A 38 -21.31 2.46 9.24
CA GLU A 38 -20.68 1.15 9.04
C GLU A 38 -19.16 1.24 9.01
N ARG A 39 -18.60 2.20 8.26
CA ARG A 39 -17.15 2.43 8.23
C ARG A 39 -16.59 2.76 9.62
N LEU A 40 -17.31 3.56 10.41
CA LEU A 40 -16.94 3.87 11.80
C LEU A 40 -16.94 2.62 12.68
N LYS A 41 -17.97 1.77 12.61
CA LYS A 41 -18.02 0.50 13.35
C LYS A 41 -16.85 -0.42 13.00
N ILE A 42 -16.46 -0.50 11.72
CA ILE A 42 -15.29 -1.27 11.29
C ILE A 42 -14.00 -0.66 11.84
N LYS A 43 -13.84 0.66 11.72
CA LYS A 43 -12.67 1.39 12.26
C LYS A 43 -12.54 1.21 13.77
N GLU A 44 -13.64 1.29 14.51
CA GLU A 44 -13.69 1.07 15.96
C GLU A 44 -13.34 -0.37 16.34
N ARG A 45 -13.87 -1.37 15.62
CA ARG A 45 -13.52 -2.78 15.84
C ARG A 45 -12.02 -3.01 15.60
N VAL A 46 -11.49 -2.44 14.54
CA VAL A 46 -10.06 -2.49 14.20
C VAL A 46 -9.19 -1.85 15.28
N VAL A 47 -9.56 -0.66 15.76
CA VAL A 47 -8.85 0.03 16.83
C VAL A 47 -8.95 -0.72 18.15
N ALA A 48 -10.12 -1.26 18.48
CA ALA A 48 -10.34 -2.07 19.68
C ALA A 48 -9.49 -3.36 19.63
N SER A 49 -9.47 -4.06 18.50
CA SER A 49 -8.61 -5.22 18.28
C SER A 49 -7.13 -4.88 18.40
N SER A 50 -6.71 -3.73 17.86
CA SER A 50 -5.32 -3.27 17.95
C SER A 50 -4.92 -2.86 19.37
N LYS A 51 -5.87 -2.37 20.18
CA LYS A 51 -5.67 -2.09 21.61
C LYS A 51 -5.62 -3.37 22.45
N ALA A 52 -6.48 -4.34 22.14
CA ALA A 52 -6.52 -5.62 22.83
C ALA A 52 -5.27 -6.47 22.53
N HIS A 53 -4.73 -6.34 21.32
CA HIS A 53 -3.55 -7.07 20.88
C HIS A 53 -2.51 -6.09 20.28
N PRO A 54 -1.60 -5.55 21.10
CA PRO A 54 -0.62 -4.55 20.65
C PRO A 54 0.28 -5.06 19.52
N PHE A 55 0.47 -6.38 19.43
CA PHE A 55 1.17 -7.03 18.32
C PHE A 55 0.52 -6.75 16.95
N HIS A 56 -0.82 -6.75 16.87
CA HIS A 56 -1.52 -6.44 15.61
C HIS A 56 -1.33 -4.98 15.20
N GLY A 57 -1.34 -4.05 16.17
CA GLY A 57 -1.03 -2.64 15.93
C GLY A 57 0.40 -2.44 15.42
N ALA A 58 1.38 -3.07 16.08
CA ALA A 58 2.78 -3.02 15.68
C ALA A 58 2.99 -3.62 14.28
N LEU A 59 2.39 -4.77 13.98
CA LEU A 59 2.48 -5.43 12.68
C LEU A 59 1.99 -4.53 11.53
N ARG A 60 0.88 -3.81 11.73
CA ARG A 60 0.35 -2.86 10.74
C ARG A 60 1.32 -1.72 10.46
N ILE A 61 1.91 -1.14 11.51
CA ILE A 61 2.90 -0.07 11.37
C ILE A 61 4.13 -0.60 10.62
N VAL A 62 4.63 -1.77 11.01
CA VAL A 62 5.79 -2.41 10.36
C VAL A 62 5.51 -2.70 8.89
N LEU A 63 4.30 -3.15 8.53
CA LEU A 63 3.95 -3.42 7.14
C LEU A 63 3.86 -2.14 6.30
N VAL A 64 3.26 -1.06 6.82
CA VAL A 64 3.20 0.23 6.11
C VAL A 64 4.59 0.83 5.94
N VAL A 65 5.35 0.94 7.05
CA VAL A 65 6.67 1.56 7.04
C VAL A 65 7.64 0.71 6.22
N GLY A 66 7.59 -0.62 6.38
CA GLY A 66 8.42 -1.56 5.63
C GLY A 66 8.10 -1.56 4.14
N TYR A 67 6.83 -1.46 3.76
CA TYR A 67 6.44 -1.26 2.36
C TYR A 67 7.04 0.02 1.77
N LEU A 68 6.87 1.17 2.44
CA LEU A 68 7.44 2.44 1.97
C LEU A 68 8.98 2.41 1.93
N ALA A 69 9.61 1.83 2.95
CA ALA A 69 11.06 1.65 2.98
C ALA A 69 11.56 0.74 1.86
N SER A 70 10.83 -0.32 1.54
CA SER A 70 11.18 -1.23 0.44
C SER A 70 11.04 -0.59 -0.94
N LEU A 71 10.03 0.26 -1.16
CA LEU A 71 9.94 1.08 -2.37
C LEU A 71 11.15 2.02 -2.49
N MET A 72 11.54 2.68 -1.41
CA MET A 72 12.73 3.53 -1.40
C MET A 72 14.01 2.73 -1.69
N ALA A 73 14.18 1.56 -1.06
CA ALA A 73 15.32 0.68 -1.29
C ALA A 73 15.40 0.21 -2.75
N ILE A 74 14.25 -0.08 -3.36
CA ILE A 74 14.15 -0.42 -4.79
C ILE A 74 14.57 0.76 -5.68
N ALA A 75 14.17 2.00 -5.36
CA ALA A 75 14.57 3.17 -6.13
C ALA A 75 16.10 3.38 -6.20
N PHE A 76 16.81 2.93 -5.17
CA PHE A 76 18.27 2.97 -5.07
C PHE A 76 18.96 1.66 -5.50
N PHE A 77 18.22 0.68 -6.02
CA PHE A 77 18.76 -0.62 -6.45
C PHE A 77 19.52 -1.36 -5.34
N LEU A 78 19.05 -1.29 -4.09
CA LEU A 78 19.67 -2.06 -3.01
C LEU A 78 19.52 -3.57 -3.26
N PRO A 79 20.53 -4.38 -2.94
CA PRO A 79 20.46 -5.83 -3.11
C PRO A 79 19.33 -6.41 -2.27
N TYR A 80 18.66 -7.44 -2.80
CA TYR A 80 17.51 -8.12 -2.18
C TYR A 80 16.25 -7.26 -1.93
N SER A 81 16.27 -5.96 -2.26
CA SER A 81 15.11 -5.08 -2.08
C SER A 81 13.83 -5.53 -2.82
N PRO A 82 13.88 -6.18 -4.00
CA PRO A 82 12.69 -6.73 -4.64
C PRO A 82 11.95 -7.77 -3.80
N TRP A 83 12.69 -8.61 -3.08
CA TRP A 83 12.11 -9.64 -2.22
C TRP A 83 11.45 -9.05 -0.98
N ALA A 84 12.11 -8.07 -0.35
CA ALA A 84 11.52 -7.33 0.76
C ALA A 84 10.21 -6.65 0.32
N TYR A 85 10.23 -5.99 -0.83
CA TYR A 85 9.04 -5.32 -1.38
C TYR A 85 7.91 -6.30 -1.69
N LEU A 86 8.20 -7.46 -2.28
CA LEU A 86 7.19 -8.51 -2.49
C LEU A 86 6.56 -8.95 -1.18
N LEU A 87 7.38 -9.24 -0.15
CA LEU A 87 6.92 -9.63 1.18
C LEU A 87 6.01 -8.58 1.82
N PHE A 88 6.44 -7.31 1.81
CA PHE A 88 5.65 -6.21 2.38
C PHE A 88 4.37 -5.95 1.59
N THR A 89 4.41 -6.06 0.26
CA THR A 89 3.22 -5.91 -0.59
C THR A 89 2.20 -7.00 -0.31
N LEU A 90 2.63 -8.27 -0.25
CA LEU A 90 1.74 -9.39 0.10
C LEU A 90 1.16 -9.26 1.51
N GLY A 91 1.98 -8.89 2.49
CA GLY A 91 1.53 -8.68 3.86
C GLY A 91 0.52 -7.54 3.99
N TRP A 92 0.76 -6.43 3.28
CA TRP A 92 -0.17 -5.30 3.21
C TRP A 92 -1.49 -5.68 2.54
N SER A 93 -1.44 -6.41 1.41
CA SER A 93 -2.63 -6.91 0.72
C SER A 93 -3.46 -7.86 1.59
N ALA A 94 -2.81 -8.77 2.33
CA ALA A 94 -3.50 -9.67 3.25
C ALA A 94 -4.21 -8.91 4.38
N LEU A 95 -3.54 -7.92 4.99
CA LEU A 95 -4.16 -7.06 6.01
C LEU A 95 -5.33 -6.27 5.45
N THR A 96 -5.18 -5.67 4.26
CA THR A 96 -6.28 -4.90 3.66
C THR A 96 -7.48 -5.79 3.36
N VAL A 97 -7.31 -7.04 2.92
CA VAL A 97 -8.46 -7.95 2.73
C VAL A 97 -9.17 -8.26 4.06
N LEU A 98 -8.43 -8.42 5.15
CA LEU A 98 -9.00 -8.72 6.47
C LEU A 98 -9.70 -7.51 7.11
N ASP A 99 -9.19 -6.30 6.85
CA ASP A 99 -9.61 -5.07 7.51
C ASP A 99 -10.45 -4.12 6.64
N ALA A 100 -10.59 -4.37 5.34
CA ALA A 100 -11.18 -3.41 4.42
C ALA A 100 -12.69 -3.23 4.66
N PRO A 101 -13.16 -1.97 4.77
CA PRO A 101 -14.57 -1.69 4.60
C PRO A 101 -14.97 -2.11 3.18
N HIS A 102 -16.00 -2.96 3.06
CA HIS A 102 -16.49 -3.48 1.77
C HIS A 102 -17.13 -2.38 0.89
N VAL A 103 -17.12 -1.14 1.37
CA VAL A 103 -17.64 0.04 0.68
C VAL A 103 -16.55 1.11 0.65
N ILE A 104 -16.03 1.35 -0.55
CA ILE A 104 -14.98 2.32 -0.85
C ILE A 104 -15.60 3.46 -1.68
N SER A 105 -15.24 4.70 -1.40
CA SER A 105 -15.71 5.84 -2.21
C SER A 105 -15.10 5.78 -3.63
N ARG A 106 -15.84 6.21 -4.67
CA ARG A 106 -15.33 6.23 -6.06
C ARG A 106 -13.92 6.85 -6.24
N PRO A 107 -13.55 7.98 -5.61
CA PRO A 107 -12.20 8.50 -5.76
C PRO A 107 -11.16 7.59 -5.10
N SER A 108 -11.43 7.04 -3.91
CA SER A 108 -10.51 6.10 -3.25
C SER A 108 -10.36 4.78 -4.02
N SER A 109 -11.38 4.31 -4.75
CA SER A 109 -11.27 3.09 -5.57
C SER A 109 -10.30 3.28 -6.73
N LEU A 110 -10.31 4.46 -7.39
CA LEU A 110 -9.36 4.77 -8.47
C LEU A 110 -7.90 4.78 -7.97
N PHE A 111 -7.63 5.39 -6.81
CA PHE A 111 -6.29 5.36 -6.23
C PHE A 111 -5.86 3.95 -5.82
N TYR A 112 -6.79 3.16 -5.30
CA TYR A 112 -6.53 1.77 -4.92
C TYR A 112 -6.16 0.92 -6.15
N GLU A 113 -6.96 0.98 -7.22
CA GLU A 113 -6.68 0.28 -8.47
C GLU A 113 -5.36 0.74 -9.11
N ALA A 114 -5.10 2.03 -9.14
CA ALA A 114 -3.85 2.58 -9.63
C ALA A 114 -2.65 2.09 -8.81
N SER A 115 -2.77 2.04 -7.48
CA SER A 115 -1.74 1.52 -6.58
C SER A 115 -1.46 0.04 -6.86
N LEU A 116 -2.50 -0.79 -7.02
CA LEU A 116 -2.36 -2.21 -7.35
C LEU A 116 -1.66 -2.43 -8.71
N LEU A 117 -2.07 -1.68 -9.73
CA LEU A 117 -1.46 -1.74 -11.06
C LEU A 117 0.01 -1.35 -11.00
N LEU A 118 0.34 -0.23 -10.35
CA LEU A 118 1.71 0.23 -10.21
C LEU A 118 2.58 -0.76 -9.43
N ASN A 119 2.04 -1.38 -8.38
CA ASN A 119 2.74 -2.41 -7.64
C ASN A 119 3.04 -3.64 -8.50
N GLY A 120 2.06 -4.10 -9.29
CA GLY A 120 2.26 -5.18 -10.26
C GLY A 120 3.32 -4.85 -11.31
N VAL A 121 3.32 -3.63 -11.83
CA VAL A 121 4.32 -3.15 -12.79
C VAL A 121 5.72 -3.10 -12.16
N ILE A 122 5.86 -2.57 -10.95
CA ILE A 122 7.16 -2.52 -10.26
C ILE A 122 7.68 -3.93 -10.00
N LEU A 123 6.85 -4.85 -9.51
CA LEU A 123 7.23 -6.24 -9.30
C LEU A 123 7.68 -6.90 -10.62
N ALA A 124 6.92 -6.72 -11.70
CA ALA A 124 7.28 -7.24 -13.00
C ALA A 124 8.65 -6.69 -13.47
N LEU A 125 8.88 -5.39 -13.28
CA LEU A 125 10.14 -4.75 -13.64
C LEU A 125 11.31 -5.23 -12.77
N CYS A 126 11.10 -5.46 -11.48
CA CYS A 126 12.17 -5.91 -10.58
C CYS A 126 12.59 -7.37 -10.87
N PHE A 127 11.66 -8.26 -11.20
CA PHE A 127 11.93 -9.69 -11.33
C PHE A 127 12.09 -10.18 -12.78
N TYR A 128 11.40 -9.56 -13.74
CA TYR A 128 11.32 -10.09 -15.12
C TYR A 128 11.90 -9.15 -16.17
N SER A 129 12.40 -7.97 -15.79
CA SER A 129 13.05 -7.05 -16.73
C SER A 129 14.58 -7.09 -16.61
N PRO A 130 15.31 -6.51 -17.59
CA PRO A 130 16.76 -6.36 -17.51
C PRO A 130 17.26 -5.58 -16.27
N LEU A 131 16.38 -4.82 -15.60
CA LEU A 131 16.71 -4.12 -14.34
C LEU A 131 16.98 -5.08 -13.18
N SER A 132 16.49 -6.33 -13.26
CA SER A 132 16.73 -7.38 -12.25
C SER A 132 18.23 -7.54 -11.93
N SER A 133 19.08 -7.44 -12.96
CA SER A 133 20.54 -7.54 -12.82
C SER A 133 21.15 -6.50 -11.86
N LYS A 134 20.48 -5.36 -11.64
CA LYS A 134 20.95 -4.29 -10.75
C LYS A 134 20.69 -4.56 -9.26
N PHE A 135 19.90 -5.58 -8.95
CA PHE A 135 19.58 -5.97 -7.57
C PHE A 135 20.40 -7.19 -7.09
N SER A 136 21.38 -7.62 -7.89
CA SER A 136 22.29 -8.76 -7.64
C SER A 136 23.51 -8.32 -6.85
#